data_AF-A0A9X7KZ77-F1
#
_entry.id   AF-A0A9X7KZ77-F1
#
_cell.length_a   1.000
_cell.length_b   1.000
_cell.length_c   1.000
_cell.angle_alpha   90.00
_cell.angle_beta   90.00
_cell.angle_gamma   90.00
#
_symmetry.space_group_name_H-M   'P 1'
#
loop_
_entity.id
_entity.type
_entity.pdbx_description
1 polymer ?
#
loop_
_entity_poly.entity_id
_entity_poly.type
_entity_poly.pdbx_seq_one_letter_code
_entity_poly.pdbx_strand_id
1 'polypeptide(L)'
;LAAHKNFEPDDLSRVARFWGTERLAQTPGLMAVELFDAIARGEVKAVWIMGTNPAVSLPDSHAVCQALAVCPLVIVSEVMQETDTSRFAHIRFPALGWGEKDGTVTNSERRISRQRAFLPAPGEARPDWWIIARIAEQLGYGDAFAWEHPHEIFCEHAALTAFENNGERVLNLRELASLSREAWDELAPYQWHAGDFPQRNLVPVDPSSHGAGVDELYPLILNTGRIRDQWHTMTRTGYVPRLMQHIDEPFIEMNATDAARAGLTDGQLARISSPRGVMVARVRISTAQRAGELFAPMHWNAQFARQGKVNALVEGRIDAWSGQPESKQTAVRILPWLPAWQGELYARELPALPLSVCWWRKASRLTVAGEQPLLSWVMAYASGRGWQLQVAQTGERSSVLAWHHGELMLGYWEGQTLPALAHAFIEEAFAAAPVQLAERHALLHGQRPGEDADPGRIICSCFSVGENTIRKAIAGGCNSAAALGVKLRCGTNCGSCLPELKGLLG
;
A
#
# COMPACT_ATOMS: atom_id res chain seq x y z
N LEU A 1 -8.83 -20.38 19.14
CA LEU A 1 -7.63 -21.14 19.56
C LEU A 1 -6.95 -21.78 18.34
N ALA A 2 -5.79 -22.44 18.51
CA ALA A 2 -5.02 -23.05 17.43
C ALA A 2 -5.78 -24.17 16.68
N ALA A 3 -5.50 -24.31 15.38
CA ALA A 3 -6.08 -25.34 14.51
C ALA A 3 -7.63 -25.42 14.54
N HIS A 4 -8.28 -24.25 14.39
CA HIS A 4 -9.76 -24.09 14.32
C HIS A 4 -10.51 -24.59 15.56
N LYS A 5 -9.88 -24.53 16.74
CA LYS A 5 -10.52 -24.82 18.03
C LYS A 5 -11.01 -23.53 18.69
N ASN A 6 -12.05 -23.64 19.50
CA ASN A 6 -12.62 -22.53 20.28
C ASN A 6 -11.99 -22.46 21.68
N PHE A 7 -12.47 -21.55 22.52
CA PHE A 7 -12.07 -21.43 23.92
C PHE A 7 -13.02 -22.18 24.87
N GLU A 8 -13.65 -23.24 24.36
CA GLU A 8 -14.51 -24.13 25.15
C GLU A 8 -13.66 -25.12 25.97
N PRO A 9 -14.14 -25.63 27.12
CA PRO A 9 -13.37 -26.50 28.00
C PRO A 9 -12.74 -27.71 27.31
N ASP A 10 -13.48 -28.40 26.43
CA ASP A 10 -12.99 -29.59 25.72
C ASP A 10 -11.89 -29.25 24.72
N ASP A 11 -12.01 -28.12 24.03
CA ASP A 11 -11.01 -27.65 23.07
C ASP A 11 -9.73 -27.19 23.76
N LEU A 12 -9.85 -26.45 24.88
CA LEU A 12 -8.73 -26.06 25.72
C LEU A 12 -8.00 -27.29 26.26
N SER A 13 -8.74 -28.26 26.80
CA SER A 13 -8.22 -29.51 27.33
C SER A 13 -7.49 -30.33 26.25
N ARG A 14 -8.03 -30.37 25.03
CA ARG A 14 -7.42 -31.05 23.88
C ARG A 14 -6.11 -30.39 23.44
N VAL A 15 -6.05 -29.07 23.36
CA VAL A 15 -4.80 -28.34 23.03
C VAL A 15 -3.78 -28.49 24.15
N ALA A 16 -4.20 -28.41 25.41
CA ALA A 16 -3.34 -28.59 26.58
C ALA A 16 -2.65 -29.96 26.56
N ARG A 17 -3.41 -31.04 26.30
CA ARG A 17 -2.85 -32.39 26.14
C ARG A 17 -1.86 -32.49 24.98
N PHE A 18 -2.19 -31.91 23.82
CA PHE A 18 -1.34 -31.99 22.64
C PHE A 18 0.02 -31.29 22.86
N TRP A 19 0.00 -30.08 23.40
CA TRP A 19 1.22 -29.31 23.68
C TRP A 19 1.89 -29.65 25.02
N GLY A 20 1.29 -30.51 25.83
CA GLY A 20 1.82 -30.87 27.16
C GLY A 20 1.90 -29.66 28.11
N THR A 21 0.96 -28.73 28.04
CA THR A 21 0.95 -27.50 28.85
C THR A 21 -0.25 -27.43 29.78
N GLU A 22 -0.02 -26.97 31.02
CA GLU A 22 -1.08 -26.67 31.98
C GLU A 22 -1.54 -25.21 31.90
N ARG A 23 -0.85 -24.37 31.12
CA ARG A 23 -1.14 -22.93 31.01
C ARG A 23 -1.50 -22.55 29.58
N LEU A 24 -2.79 -22.34 29.36
CA LEU A 24 -3.35 -21.76 28.15
C LEU A 24 -4.18 -20.52 28.49
N ALA A 25 -4.29 -19.61 27.52
CA ALA A 25 -5.28 -18.54 27.60
C ALA A 25 -6.69 -19.14 27.69
N GLN A 26 -7.49 -18.65 28.63
CA GLN A 26 -8.84 -19.16 28.90
C GLN A 26 -9.92 -18.43 28.10
N THR A 27 -9.58 -17.28 27.51
CA THR A 27 -10.50 -16.46 26.70
C THR A 27 -9.80 -16.00 25.42
N PRO A 28 -10.57 -15.63 24.38
CA PRO A 28 -10.03 -14.94 23.22
C PRO A 28 -9.21 -13.69 23.61
N GLY A 29 -8.16 -13.42 22.84
CA GLY A 29 -7.44 -12.15 22.92
C GLY A 29 -8.21 -11.02 22.23
N LEU A 30 -7.68 -9.80 22.34
CA LEU A 30 -8.25 -8.60 21.71
C LEU A 30 -8.20 -8.69 20.19
N MET A 31 -9.26 -8.25 19.52
CA MET A 31 -9.27 -8.09 18.06
C MET A 31 -8.44 -6.86 17.65
N ALA A 32 -8.10 -6.74 16.37
CA ALA A 32 -7.13 -5.75 15.91
C ALA A 32 -7.47 -4.29 16.30
N VAL A 33 -8.71 -3.84 16.13
CA VAL A 33 -9.10 -2.47 16.52
C VAL A 33 -9.01 -2.29 18.04
N GLU A 34 -9.59 -3.22 18.80
CA GLU A 34 -9.60 -3.20 20.26
C GLU A 34 -8.19 -3.25 20.87
N LEU A 35 -7.27 -3.98 20.23
CA LEU A 35 -5.87 -4.07 20.62
C LEU A 35 -5.22 -2.69 20.64
N PHE A 36 -5.42 -1.87 19.61
CA PHE A 36 -4.84 -0.53 19.55
C PHE A 36 -5.51 0.44 20.52
N ASP A 37 -6.81 0.29 20.78
CA ASP A 37 -7.50 1.05 21.82
C ASP A 37 -6.95 0.67 23.22
N ALA A 38 -6.69 -0.61 23.47
CA ALA A 38 -6.11 -1.08 24.73
C ALA A 38 -4.65 -0.62 24.92
N ILE A 39 -3.88 -0.51 23.83
CA ILE A 39 -2.56 0.13 23.86
C ILE A 39 -2.70 1.61 24.23
N ALA A 40 -3.63 2.34 23.62
CA ALA A 40 -3.87 3.75 23.93
C ALA A 40 -4.29 3.97 25.39
N ARG A 41 -5.06 3.05 25.97
CA ARG A 41 -5.44 3.05 27.40
C ARG A 41 -4.32 2.57 28.34
N GLY A 42 -3.21 2.06 27.82
CA GLY A 42 -2.09 1.54 28.61
C GLY A 42 -2.30 0.15 29.23
N GLU A 43 -3.36 -0.55 28.82
CA GLU A 43 -3.66 -1.93 29.23
C GLU A 43 -2.69 -2.91 28.56
N VAL A 44 -2.38 -2.68 27.27
CA VAL A 44 -1.36 -3.43 26.52
C VAL A 44 -0.08 -2.63 26.47
N LYS A 45 0.97 -3.16 27.09
CA LYS A 45 2.27 -2.48 27.24
C LYS A 45 3.36 -2.95 26.29
N ALA A 46 3.13 -4.08 25.62
CA ALA A 46 4.02 -4.64 24.63
C ALA A 46 3.20 -5.15 23.44
N VAL A 47 3.61 -4.77 22.24
CA VAL A 47 3.01 -5.27 20.99
C VAL A 47 4.11 -5.72 20.04
N TRP A 48 3.96 -6.91 19.46
CA TRP A 48 4.82 -7.40 18.39
C TRP A 48 4.03 -7.47 17.08
N ILE A 49 4.40 -6.61 16.14
CA ILE A 49 3.77 -6.48 14.84
C ILE A 49 4.65 -7.18 13.81
N MET A 50 4.11 -8.19 13.14
CA MET A 50 4.86 -9.04 12.21
C MET A 50 4.23 -8.99 10.82
N GLY A 51 4.97 -8.49 9.84
CA GLY A 51 4.57 -8.50 8.43
C GLY A 51 3.33 -7.67 8.08
N THR A 52 3.02 -6.62 8.84
CA THR A 52 1.87 -5.74 8.61
C THR A 52 2.18 -4.28 8.96
N ASN A 53 1.39 -3.34 8.43
CA ASN A 53 1.59 -1.89 8.57
C ASN A 53 0.33 -1.19 9.13
N PRO A 54 -0.06 -1.46 10.39
CA PRO A 54 -1.29 -0.94 11.01
C PRO A 54 -1.37 0.59 11.06
N ALA A 55 -0.24 1.30 11.12
CA ALA A 55 -0.19 2.77 11.05
C ALA A 55 -0.74 3.36 9.71
N VAL A 56 -1.04 2.48 8.74
CA VAL A 56 -1.67 2.79 7.46
C VAL A 56 -2.93 1.96 7.23
N SER A 57 -2.89 0.65 7.50
CA SER A 57 -3.95 -0.27 7.06
C SER A 57 -5.17 -0.36 7.98
N LEU A 58 -5.04 0.02 9.26
CA LEU A 58 -6.17 0.03 10.18
C LEU A 58 -6.98 1.33 10.08
N PRO A 59 -8.30 1.28 10.36
CA PRO A 59 -9.13 2.48 10.48
C PRO A 59 -8.60 3.39 11.60
N ASP A 60 -8.95 4.67 11.55
CA ASP A 60 -8.41 5.71 12.42
C ASP A 60 -6.88 5.58 12.56
N SER A 61 -6.20 5.57 11.41
CA SER A 61 -4.75 5.36 11.37
C SER A 61 -3.97 6.41 12.18
N HIS A 62 -4.58 7.55 12.52
CA HIS A 62 -4.01 8.54 13.43
C HIS A 62 -4.03 8.06 14.88
N ALA A 63 -5.18 7.58 15.39
CA ALA A 63 -5.26 6.97 16.72
C ALA A 63 -4.30 5.79 16.86
N VAL A 64 -4.16 4.95 15.83
CA VAL A 64 -3.17 3.85 15.80
C VAL A 64 -1.73 4.37 15.95
N CYS A 65 -1.38 5.44 15.22
CA CYS A 65 -0.05 6.07 15.36
C CYS A 65 0.16 6.63 16.78
N GLN A 66 -0.85 7.25 17.38
CA GLN A 66 -0.78 7.77 18.74
C GLN A 66 -0.60 6.65 19.78
N ALA A 67 -1.37 5.56 19.66
CA ALA A 67 -1.24 4.39 20.51
C ALA A 67 0.17 3.79 20.44
N LEU A 68 0.71 3.62 19.22
CA LEU A 68 2.06 3.12 19.03
C LEU A 68 3.13 4.05 19.61
N ALA A 69 2.94 5.37 19.52
CA ALA A 69 3.90 6.34 20.04
C ALA A 69 4.02 6.32 21.58
N VAL A 70 2.96 5.90 22.29
CA VAL A 70 2.94 5.83 23.76
C VAL A 70 3.12 4.41 24.30
N CYS A 71 3.11 3.40 23.43
CA CYS A 71 3.27 2.00 23.84
C CYS A 71 4.69 1.77 24.40
N PRO A 72 4.85 1.26 25.63
CA PRO A 72 6.17 1.07 26.24
C PRO A 72 7.12 0.16 25.47
N LEU A 73 6.60 -0.82 24.72
CA LEU A 73 7.40 -1.70 23.89
C LEU A 73 6.68 -2.05 22.59
N VAL A 74 7.30 -1.65 21.48
CA VAL A 74 6.83 -1.97 20.13
C VAL A 74 7.94 -2.75 19.43
N ILE A 75 7.65 -3.99 19.06
CA ILE A 75 8.53 -4.87 18.29
C ILE A 75 7.97 -4.97 16.88
N VAL A 76 8.82 -4.83 15.86
CA VAL A 76 8.41 -4.97 14.46
C VAL A 76 9.31 -5.97 13.73
N SER A 77 8.71 -7.04 13.19
CA SER A 77 9.34 -7.93 12.21
C SER A 77 8.91 -7.52 10.82
N GLU A 78 9.87 -7.06 10.00
CA GLU A 78 9.57 -6.41 8.72
C GLU A 78 10.66 -6.70 7.69
N VAL A 79 10.25 -6.81 6.43
CA VAL A 79 11.13 -7.08 5.28
C VAL A 79 11.67 -5.76 4.68
N MET A 80 10.95 -4.66 4.90
CA MET A 80 11.31 -3.33 4.42
C MET A 80 12.01 -2.49 5.50
N GLN A 81 13.07 -1.77 5.10
CA GLN A 81 13.81 -0.89 6.02
C GLN A 81 12.95 0.28 6.52
N GLU A 82 11.99 0.78 5.76
CA GLU A 82 11.15 1.89 6.19
C GLU A 82 9.68 1.65 5.87
N THR A 83 8.87 1.61 6.93
CA THR A 83 7.40 1.62 6.89
C THR A 83 6.86 2.56 7.96
N ASP A 84 5.65 3.07 7.79
CA ASP A 84 5.00 3.95 8.78
C ASP A 84 4.97 3.33 10.17
N THR A 85 4.68 2.03 10.27
CA THR A 85 4.65 1.31 11.57
C THR A 85 6.05 1.14 12.15
N SER A 86 7.06 0.84 11.34
CA SER A 86 8.44 0.62 11.82
C SER A 86 9.06 1.85 12.50
N ARG A 87 8.51 3.05 12.26
CA ARG A 87 8.96 4.30 12.91
C ARG A 87 8.67 4.35 14.41
N PHE A 88 7.73 3.54 14.89
CA PHE A 88 7.39 3.44 16.31
C PHE A 88 8.09 2.26 17.00
N ALA A 89 8.85 1.46 16.26
CA ALA A 89 9.50 0.27 16.79
C ALA A 89 10.65 0.62 17.73
N HIS A 90 10.63 0.03 18.92
CA HIS A 90 11.75 0.01 19.85
C HIS A 90 12.74 -1.10 19.48
N ILE A 91 12.24 -2.23 18.99
CA ILE A 91 13.02 -3.37 18.49
C ILE A 91 12.55 -3.69 17.08
N ARG A 92 13.51 -3.91 16.18
CA ARG A 92 13.25 -4.25 14.78
C ARG A 92 13.99 -5.52 14.41
N PHE A 93 13.25 -6.52 13.91
CA PHE A 93 13.83 -7.75 13.38
C PHE A 93 13.77 -7.75 11.85
N PRO A 94 14.91 -7.92 11.16
CA PRO A 94 14.92 -8.11 9.71
C PRO A 94 14.34 -9.49 9.39
N ALA A 95 13.15 -9.51 8.79
CA ALA A 95 12.45 -10.73 8.43
C ALA A 95 12.71 -11.10 6.96
N LEU A 96 12.66 -12.40 6.64
CA LEU A 96 12.79 -12.87 5.26
C LEU A 96 11.58 -12.47 4.39
N GLY A 97 11.88 -12.05 3.16
CA GLY A 97 10.92 -11.83 2.09
C GLY A 97 10.40 -13.13 1.45
N TRP A 98 9.42 -13.01 0.55
CA TRP A 98 8.78 -14.18 -0.09
C TRP A 98 9.77 -15.10 -0.82
N GLY A 99 10.70 -14.54 -1.61
CA GLY A 99 11.66 -15.35 -2.36
C GLY A 99 12.77 -16.00 -1.53
N GLU A 100 12.90 -15.60 -0.27
CA GLU A 100 13.92 -16.06 0.67
C GLU A 100 13.36 -17.06 1.69
N LYS A 101 12.04 -17.08 1.85
CA LYS A 101 11.32 -17.92 2.81
C LYS A 101 11.18 -19.35 2.31
N ASP A 102 11.23 -20.27 3.26
CA ASP A 102 10.92 -21.67 3.07
C ASP A 102 9.73 -22.10 3.93
N GLY A 103 8.72 -22.72 3.32
CA GLY A 103 7.49 -23.08 4.03
C GLY A 103 6.33 -23.45 3.09
N THR A 104 5.10 -23.17 3.54
CA THR A 104 3.86 -23.41 2.79
C THR A 104 2.95 -22.18 2.78
N VAL A 105 2.16 -22.00 1.72
CA VAL A 105 1.10 -20.99 1.63
C VAL A 105 -0.25 -21.65 1.35
N THR A 106 -1.31 -21.16 2.01
CA THR A 106 -2.68 -21.62 1.79
C THR A 106 -3.49 -20.52 1.09
N ASN A 107 -4.04 -20.81 -0.09
CA ASN A 107 -4.82 -19.85 -0.86
C ASN A 107 -6.34 -19.91 -0.53
N SER A 108 -7.14 -19.05 -1.17
CA SER A 108 -8.59 -18.92 -0.92
C SER A 108 -9.42 -20.17 -1.25
N GLU A 109 -8.93 -21.07 -2.11
CA GLU A 109 -9.59 -22.35 -2.40
C GLU A 109 -9.14 -23.48 -1.48
N ARG A 110 -8.45 -23.14 -0.37
CA ARG A 110 -7.92 -24.07 0.64
C ARG A 110 -6.81 -24.99 0.11
N ARG A 111 -6.06 -24.53 -0.89
CA ARG A 111 -4.90 -25.26 -1.43
C ARG A 111 -3.63 -24.82 -0.73
N ILE A 112 -2.99 -25.78 -0.07
CA ILE A 112 -1.66 -25.70 0.51
C ILE A 112 -0.65 -25.94 -0.61
N SER A 113 0.26 -24.99 -0.82
CA SER A 113 1.33 -25.08 -1.81
C SER A 113 2.68 -24.87 -1.16
N ARG A 114 3.68 -25.61 -1.60
CA ARG A 114 5.06 -25.52 -1.11
C ARG A 114 5.74 -24.25 -1.65
N GLN A 115 6.20 -23.38 -0.74
CA GLN A 115 6.96 -22.16 -1.04
C GLN A 115 8.45 -22.38 -0.78
N ARG A 116 9.21 -22.62 -1.85
CA ARG A 116 10.67 -22.88 -1.79
C ARG A 116 11.44 -21.58 -1.91
N ALA A 117 12.47 -21.43 -1.08
CA ALA A 117 13.41 -20.32 -1.21
C ALA A 117 14.17 -20.45 -2.55
N PHE A 118 14.27 -19.35 -3.29
CA PHE A 118 15.07 -19.25 -4.52
C PHE A 118 16.09 -18.10 -4.47
N LEU A 119 16.13 -17.36 -3.37
CA LEU A 119 17.13 -16.35 -3.05
C LEU A 119 17.77 -16.67 -1.69
N PRO A 120 19.05 -16.35 -1.50
CA PRO A 120 19.68 -16.43 -0.19
C PRO A 120 19.10 -15.37 0.76
N ALA A 121 19.17 -15.63 2.06
CA ALA A 121 18.82 -14.64 3.09
C ALA A 121 19.71 -13.39 2.97
N PRO A 122 19.14 -12.18 2.91
CA PRO A 122 19.91 -10.95 2.86
C PRO A 122 20.48 -10.59 4.23
N GLY A 123 21.80 -10.43 4.31
CA GLY A 123 22.49 -10.00 5.54
C GLY A 123 22.15 -10.88 6.74
N GLU A 124 21.63 -10.26 7.80
CA GLU A 124 21.25 -10.92 9.06
C GLU A 124 19.77 -11.31 9.12
N ALA A 125 19.03 -11.18 8.01
CA ALA A 125 17.61 -11.51 8.01
C ALA A 125 17.38 -12.98 8.37
N ARG A 126 16.31 -13.24 9.13
CA ARG A 126 15.93 -14.59 9.60
C ARG A 126 14.44 -14.82 9.38
N PRO A 127 13.99 -16.07 9.19
CA PRO A 127 12.57 -16.35 9.06
C PRO A 127 11.86 -16.04 10.39
N ASP A 128 10.62 -15.57 10.29
CA ASP A 128 9.83 -15.16 11.47
C ASP A 128 9.72 -16.25 12.54
N TRP A 129 9.54 -17.51 12.14
CA TRP A 129 9.45 -18.65 13.07
C TRP A 129 10.73 -18.82 13.90
N TRP A 130 11.90 -18.57 13.29
CA TRP A 130 13.18 -18.68 13.97
C TRP A 130 13.36 -17.55 14.99
N ILE A 131 12.94 -16.34 14.64
CA ILE A 131 12.96 -15.19 15.54
C ILE A 131 12.08 -15.47 16.77
N ILE A 132 10.88 -16.00 16.56
CA ILE A 132 9.97 -16.43 17.63
C ILE A 132 10.63 -17.51 18.51
N ALA A 133 11.23 -18.54 17.90
CA ALA A 133 11.89 -19.61 18.63
C ALA A 133 13.07 -19.11 19.49
N ARG A 134 13.90 -18.19 18.98
CA ARG A 134 14.99 -17.60 19.75
C ARG A 134 14.50 -16.74 20.91
N ILE A 135 13.41 -16.00 20.74
CA ILE A 135 12.81 -15.25 21.86
C ILE A 135 12.23 -16.22 22.90
N ALA A 136 11.55 -17.28 22.47
CA ALA A 136 11.04 -18.30 23.38
C ALA A 136 12.18 -18.95 24.20
N GLU A 137 13.32 -19.25 23.56
CA GLU A 137 14.53 -19.74 24.23
C GLU A 137 15.02 -18.76 25.31
N GLN A 138 15.13 -17.47 24.99
CA GLN A 138 15.54 -16.44 25.97
C GLN A 138 14.54 -16.28 27.13
N LEU A 139 13.27 -16.66 26.92
CA LEU A 139 12.22 -16.68 27.94
C LEU A 139 12.15 -18.00 28.72
N GLY A 140 13.05 -18.97 28.46
CA GLY A 140 13.10 -20.25 29.15
C GLY A 140 12.19 -21.34 28.56
N TYR A 141 11.68 -21.16 27.34
CA TYR A 141 10.82 -22.10 26.63
C TYR A 141 11.52 -22.76 25.41
N GLY A 142 12.85 -22.81 25.41
CA GLY A 142 13.64 -23.30 24.27
C GLY A 142 13.24 -24.69 23.79
N ASP A 143 13.04 -25.64 24.72
CA ASP A 143 12.67 -27.02 24.40
C ASP A 143 11.32 -27.12 23.68
N ALA A 144 10.35 -26.25 24.01
CA ALA A 144 9.03 -26.22 23.39
C ALA A 144 9.01 -25.55 22.00
N PHE A 145 10.11 -24.87 21.62
CA PHE A 145 10.26 -24.16 20.35
C PHE A 145 11.54 -24.61 19.62
N ALA A 146 11.99 -25.84 19.88
CA ALA A 146 13.27 -26.38 19.42
C ALA A 146 13.26 -26.84 17.94
N TRP A 147 12.38 -26.26 17.10
CA TRP A 147 12.32 -26.64 15.68
C TRP A 147 13.60 -26.21 14.95
N GLU A 148 14.14 -27.11 14.13
CA GLU A 148 15.30 -26.85 13.28
C GLU A 148 14.88 -26.49 11.84
N HIS A 149 13.65 -26.83 11.46
CA HIS A 149 13.15 -26.62 10.10
C HIS A 149 11.64 -26.28 10.07
N PRO A 150 11.14 -25.43 9.14
CA PRO A 150 9.70 -25.15 9.00
C PRO A 150 8.84 -26.39 8.69
N HIS A 151 9.45 -27.46 8.19
CA HIS A 151 8.81 -28.78 8.00
C HIS A 151 8.27 -29.34 9.32
N GLU A 152 9.02 -29.23 10.41
CA GLU A 152 8.63 -29.75 11.73
C GLU A 152 7.42 -28.99 12.27
N ILE A 153 7.43 -27.67 12.11
CA ILE A 153 6.29 -26.79 12.46
C ILE A 153 5.06 -27.18 11.63
N PHE A 154 5.24 -27.43 10.33
CA PHE A 154 4.15 -27.86 9.45
C PHE A 154 3.56 -29.21 9.89
N CYS A 155 4.41 -30.20 10.18
CA CYS A 155 3.97 -31.51 10.65
C CYS A 155 3.31 -31.43 12.04
N GLU A 156 3.82 -30.61 12.96
CA GLU A 156 3.17 -30.37 14.26
C GLU A 156 1.78 -29.73 14.08
N HIS A 157 1.66 -28.72 13.21
CA HIS A 157 0.37 -28.12 12.88
C HIS A 157 -0.60 -29.17 12.31
N ALA A 158 -0.14 -29.95 11.33
CA ALA A 158 -0.95 -31.01 10.73
C ALA A 158 -1.37 -32.07 11.78
N ALA A 159 -0.47 -32.48 12.67
CA ALA A 159 -0.77 -33.37 13.78
C ALA A 159 -1.82 -32.79 14.73
N LEU A 160 -1.75 -31.50 15.09
CA LEU A 160 -2.73 -30.83 15.95
C LEU A 160 -4.13 -30.75 15.30
N THR A 161 -4.21 -30.63 13.97
CA THR A 161 -5.51 -30.69 13.28
C THR A 161 -6.14 -32.09 13.35
N ALA A 162 -5.30 -33.13 13.40
CA ALA A 162 -5.72 -34.53 13.45
C ALA A 162 -5.92 -35.07 14.88
N PHE A 163 -5.29 -34.45 15.88
CA PHE A 163 -5.30 -34.90 17.27
C PHE A 163 -6.73 -34.89 17.83
N GLU A 164 -7.17 -36.08 18.23
CA GLU A 164 -8.54 -36.37 18.69
C GLU A 164 -9.61 -35.83 17.71
N ASN A 165 -9.33 -35.75 16.40
CA ASN A 165 -10.29 -35.31 15.39
C ASN A 165 -10.96 -36.51 14.72
N ASN A 166 -12.01 -37.05 15.36
CA ASN A 166 -12.76 -38.23 14.93
C ASN A 166 -13.89 -37.87 13.93
N GLY A 167 -13.67 -36.85 13.09
CA GLY A 167 -14.66 -36.35 12.13
C GLY A 167 -15.51 -35.18 12.63
N GLU A 168 -15.26 -34.70 13.85
CA GLU A 168 -15.97 -33.54 14.45
C GLU A 168 -15.64 -32.22 13.76
N ARG A 169 -14.41 -32.07 13.23
CA ARG A 169 -13.94 -30.86 12.58
C ARG A 169 -13.53 -31.15 11.14
N VAL A 170 -13.98 -30.27 10.24
CA VAL A 170 -13.68 -30.34 8.79
C VAL A 170 -12.17 -30.27 8.51
N LEU A 171 -11.46 -29.39 9.20
CA LEU A 171 -10.01 -29.27 9.06
C LEU A 171 -9.31 -30.48 9.69
N ASN A 172 -8.78 -31.38 8.84
CA ASN A 172 -7.98 -32.52 9.25
C ASN A 172 -6.85 -32.80 8.23
N LEU A 173 -5.60 -32.63 8.65
CA LEU A 173 -4.40 -32.83 7.83
C LEU A 173 -3.60 -34.07 8.25
N ARG A 174 -4.27 -35.11 8.77
CA ARG A 174 -3.64 -36.35 9.28
C ARG A 174 -2.60 -36.93 8.32
N GLU A 175 -2.89 -36.93 7.02
CA GLU A 175 -2.02 -37.48 5.97
C GLU A 175 -0.68 -36.72 5.84
N LEU A 176 -0.63 -35.49 6.33
CA LEU A 176 0.53 -34.59 6.24
C LEU A 176 1.31 -34.50 7.57
N ALA A 177 0.80 -35.11 8.64
CA ALA A 177 1.34 -34.98 10.00
C ALA A 177 2.69 -35.68 10.22
N SER A 178 3.03 -36.68 9.38
CA SER A 178 4.23 -37.50 9.52
C SER A 178 5.07 -37.54 8.23
N LEU A 179 5.00 -36.50 7.41
CA LEU A 179 5.86 -36.40 6.24
C LEU A 179 7.33 -36.41 6.67
N SER A 180 8.17 -37.14 5.95
CA SER A 180 9.62 -36.91 6.04
C SER A 180 9.96 -35.55 5.42
N ARG A 181 11.17 -35.05 5.67
CA ARG A 181 11.61 -33.79 5.07
C ARG A 181 11.64 -33.87 3.54
N GLU A 182 12.10 -34.99 2.99
CA GLU A 182 12.10 -35.25 1.54
C GLU A 182 10.68 -35.26 0.97
N ALA A 183 9.74 -35.92 1.65
CA ALA A 183 8.34 -35.94 1.22
C ALA A 183 7.67 -34.56 1.30
N TRP A 184 8.03 -33.75 2.30
CA TRP A 184 7.56 -32.38 2.43
C TRP A 184 8.15 -31.44 1.37
N ASP A 185 9.43 -31.62 1.03
CA ASP A 185 10.09 -30.87 -0.04
C ASP A 185 9.54 -31.22 -1.42
N GLU A 186 9.01 -32.43 -1.62
CA GLU A 186 8.31 -32.86 -2.84
C GLU A 186 6.78 -32.69 -2.77
N LEU A 187 6.25 -32.00 -1.74
CA LEU A 187 4.81 -31.86 -1.53
C LEU A 187 4.15 -31.17 -2.74
N ALA A 188 3.35 -31.94 -3.47
CA ALA A 188 2.46 -31.43 -4.51
C ALA A 188 1.33 -30.58 -3.87
N PRO A 189 0.73 -29.63 -4.62
CA PRO A 189 -0.32 -28.79 -4.07
C PRO A 189 -1.49 -29.61 -3.50
N TYR A 190 -1.72 -29.49 -2.19
CA TYR A 190 -2.72 -30.25 -1.45
C TYR A 190 -3.95 -29.39 -1.18
N GLN A 191 -5.12 -29.77 -1.68
CA GLN A 191 -6.36 -29.08 -1.38
C GLN A 191 -7.11 -29.85 -0.30
N TRP A 192 -7.25 -29.27 0.89
CA TRP A 192 -8.00 -29.95 1.94
C TRP A 192 -9.50 -29.92 1.64
N HIS A 193 -10.22 -30.97 2.05
CA HIS A 193 -11.65 -31.10 1.79
C HIS A 193 -12.48 -30.21 2.72
N ALA A 194 -13.60 -29.68 2.23
CA ALA A 194 -14.57 -28.94 3.06
C ALA A 194 -15.57 -29.87 3.78
N GLY A 195 -15.41 -31.19 3.63
CA GLY A 195 -16.41 -32.19 4.02
C GLY A 195 -17.66 -32.15 3.16
N ASP A 196 -18.52 -33.16 3.31
CA ASP A 196 -19.92 -33.04 2.94
C ASP A 196 -20.60 -32.22 4.04
N PHE A 197 -21.48 -31.27 3.70
CA PHE A 197 -22.25 -30.49 4.67
C PHE A 197 -23.62 -31.18 4.89
N PRO A 198 -23.75 -32.15 5.81
CA PRO A 198 -25.00 -32.89 6.00
C PRO A 198 -26.11 -32.00 6.59
N GLN A 199 -25.73 -30.95 7.33
CA GLN A 199 -26.67 -30.09 8.03
C GLN A 199 -26.75 -28.72 7.34
N ARG A 200 -27.93 -28.41 6.82
CA ARG A 200 -28.25 -27.09 6.27
C ARG A 200 -28.93 -26.27 7.37
N ASN A 201 -28.17 -25.38 7.99
CA ASN A 201 -28.73 -24.40 8.92
C ASN A 201 -29.25 -23.21 8.10
N LEU A 202 -30.57 -23.07 8.00
CA LEU A 202 -31.20 -21.88 7.44
C LEU A 202 -31.27 -20.82 8.54
N VAL A 203 -30.48 -19.76 8.39
CA VAL A 203 -30.44 -18.64 9.33
C VAL A 203 -31.20 -17.46 8.71
N PRO A 204 -32.35 -17.03 9.26
CA PRO A 204 -32.98 -15.78 8.83
C PRO A 204 -32.08 -14.60 9.23
N VAL A 205 -31.92 -13.65 8.32
CA VAL A 205 -31.10 -12.45 8.54
C VAL A 205 -31.94 -11.23 8.20
N ASP A 206 -32.05 -10.31 9.16
CA ASP A 206 -32.64 -9.00 8.92
C ASP A 206 -31.55 -8.01 8.47
N PRO A 207 -31.73 -7.33 7.32
CA PRO A 207 -30.73 -6.40 6.82
C PRO A 207 -30.67 -5.14 7.72
N SER A 208 -29.47 -4.81 8.20
CA SER A 208 -29.19 -3.56 8.90
C SER A 208 -28.48 -2.56 7.98
N SER A 209 -28.73 -1.27 8.17
CA SER A 209 -27.95 -0.21 7.52
C SER A 209 -26.51 -0.18 8.06
N HIS A 210 -25.59 0.35 7.26
CA HIS A 210 -24.25 0.73 7.72
C HIS A 210 -24.34 1.81 8.82
N GLY A 211 -23.29 1.90 9.64
CA GLY A 211 -23.22 2.85 10.75
C GLY A 211 -22.82 4.27 10.35
N ALA A 212 -22.24 4.47 9.16
CA ALA A 212 -21.91 5.81 8.67
C ALA A 212 -23.17 6.67 8.42
N GLY A 213 -23.37 7.73 9.22
CA GLY A 213 -24.46 8.69 9.04
C GLY A 213 -23.98 9.95 8.31
N VAL A 214 -24.67 10.32 7.23
CA VAL A 214 -24.46 11.61 6.57
C VAL A 214 -25.24 12.72 7.28
N ASP A 215 -24.68 13.92 7.30
CA ASP A 215 -25.33 15.13 7.79
C ASP A 215 -24.94 16.35 6.92
N GLU A 216 -25.34 17.54 7.33
CA GLU A 216 -25.02 18.78 6.60
C GLU A 216 -23.51 19.10 6.57
N LEU A 217 -22.74 18.63 7.56
CA LEU A 217 -21.29 18.82 7.65
C LEU A 217 -20.52 17.78 6.83
N TYR A 218 -21.04 16.55 6.74
CA TYR A 218 -20.44 15.40 6.06
C TYR A 218 -21.46 14.73 5.12
N PRO A 219 -21.82 15.37 3.99
CA PRO A 219 -22.97 14.96 3.18
C PRO A 219 -22.72 13.79 2.21
N LEU A 220 -21.49 13.29 2.12
CA LEU A 220 -21.09 12.27 1.14
C LEU A 220 -20.63 10.98 1.83
N ILE A 221 -20.92 9.83 1.22
CA ILE A 221 -20.38 8.54 1.66
C ILE A 221 -19.15 8.15 0.85
N LEU A 222 -18.02 7.95 1.53
CA LEU A 222 -16.79 7.45 0.95
C LEU A 222 -16.70 5.92 1.04
N ASN A 223 -16.46 5.29 -0.11
CA ASN A 223 -16.07 3.89 -0.23
C ASN A 223 -14.56 3.77 -0.50
N THR A 224 -13.92 2.79 0.14
CA THR A 224 -12.49 2.51 -0.06
C THR A 224 -12.26 1.20 -0.82
N GLY A 225 -11.29 1.21 -1.74
CA GLY A 225 -10.95 0.02 -2.51
C GLY A 225 -9.48 -0.12 -2.85
N ARG A 226 -9.23 -0.84 -3.95
CA ARG A 226 -7.88 -1.16 -4.42
C ARG A 226 -7.73 -0.83 -5.90
N ILE A 227 -6.51 -0.52 -6.30
CA ILE A 227 -6.08 -0.45 -7.69
C ILE A 227 -5.26 -1.69 -8.01
N ARG A 228 -5.21 -2.04 -9.30
CA ARG A 228 -4.53 -3.26 -9.78
C ARG A 228 -3.03 -3.26 -9.48
N ASP A 229 -2.34 -2.14 -9.73
CA ASP A 229 -0.87 -2.10 -9.74
C ASP A 229 -0.23 -2.02 -8.36
N GLN A 230 -1.02 -1.75 -7.32
CA GLN A 230 -0.50 -1.55 -5.98
C GLN A 230 -1.09 -2.60 -5.02
N TRP A 231 -0.22 -3.18 -4.19
CA TRP A 231 -0.63 -4.13 -3.17
C TRP A 231 -0.67 -3.46 -1.79
N HIS A 232 -1.86 -3.44 -1.18
CA HIS A 232 -2.12 -2.86 0.14
C HIS A 232 -1.37 -1.54 0.36
N THR A 233 -0.53 -1.43 1.38
CA THR A 233 0.10 -0.18 1.82
C THR A 233 1.35 0.21 1.01
N MET A 234 1.53 -0.38 -0.18
CA MET A 234 2.61 -0.05 -1.12
C MET A 234 4.04 -0.23 -0.60
N THR A 235 4.25 -0.86 0.56
CA THR A 235 5.59 -1.02 1.16
C THR A 235 6.55 -1.82 0.27
N ARG A 236 6.03 -2.57 -0.70
CA ARG A 236 6.83 -3.26 -1.72
C ARG A 236 6.56 -2.74 -3.14
N THR A 237 5.30 -2.72 -3.56
CA THR A 237 4.92 -2.36 -4.94
C THR A 237 5.16 -0.89 -5.28
N GLY A 238 5.12 0.02 -4.29
CA GLY A 238 5.35 1.45 -4.52
C GLY A 238 6.79 1.77 -4.93
N TYR A 239 7.75 0.89 -4.59
CA TYR A 239 9.16 1.03 -4.98
C TYR A 239 9.46 0.50 -6.38
N VAL A 240 8.51 -0.17 -7.04
CA VAL A 240 8.70 -0.70 -8.40
C VAL A 240 8.22 0.36 -9.39
N PRO A 241 9.10 1.06 -10.13
CA PRO A 241 8.71 2.21 -10.95
C PRO A 241 7.64 1.86 -11.99
N ARG A 242 7.71 0.66 -12.57
CA ARG A 242 6.73 0.17 -13.55
C ARG A 242 5.30 0.09 -13.00
N LEU A 243 5.14 -0.19 -11.70
CA LEU A 243 3.83 -0.26 -11.03
C LEU A 243 3.28 1.12 -10.67
N MET A 244 4.09 2.17 -10.79
CA MET A 244 3.71 3.58 -10.57
C MET A 244 3.44 4.33 -11.89
N GLN A 245 3.32 3.65 -13.03
CA GLN A 245 3.17 4.33 -14.33
C GLN A 245 1.72 4.74 -14.66
N HIS A 246 0.71 4.01 -14.15
CA HIS A 246 -0.71 4.27 -14.50
C HIS A 246 -1.41 5.16 -13.48
N ILE A 247 -1.28 4.81 -12.21
CA ILE A 247 -1.86 5.56 -11.10
C ILE A 247 -0.74 5.79 -10.08
N ASP A 248 -0.30 7.03 -9.99
CA ASP A 248 0.94 7.42 -9.31
C ASP A 248 0.70 8.39 -8.13
N GLU A 249 -0.55 8.78 -7.92
CA GLU A 249 -0.98 9.69 -6.86
C GLU A 249 -2.37 9.31 -6.29
N PRO A 250 -2.66 9.64 -5.02
CA PRO A 250 -3.97 9.44 -4.43
C PRO A 250 -5.02 10.22 -5.19
N PHE A 251 -6.17 9.58 -5.43
CA PHE A 251 -7.29 10.20 -6.11
C PHE A 251 -8.61 9.94 -5.38
N ILE A 252 -9.60 10.79 -5.68
CA ILE A 252 -10.99 10.63 -5.29
C ILE A 252 -11.85 10.60 -6.56
N GLU A 253 -12.58 9.51 -6.76
CA GLU A 253 -13.58 9.39 -7.82
C GLU A 253 -14.93 9.90 -7.32
N MET A 254 -15.61 10.72 -8.13
CA MET A 254 -16.89 11.32 -7.78
C MET A 254 -17.79 11.58 -9.00
N ASN A 255 -19.10 11.71 -8.77
CA ASN A 255 -20.06 12.07 -9.80
C ASN A 255 -19.95 13.55 -10.20
N ALA A 256 -20.24 13.87 -11.46
CA ALA A 256 -20.24 15.24 -11.98
C ALA A 256 -21.20 16.20 -11.22
N THR A 257 -22.34 15.69 -10.74
CA THR A 257 -23.32 16.49 -9.98
C THR A 257 -22.74 16.94 -8.64
N ASP A 258 -22.06 16.05 -7.92
CA ASP A 258 -21.46 16.39 -6.63
C ASP A 258 -20.22 17.25 -6.81
N ALA A 259 -19.47 17.04 -7.91
CA ALA A 259 -18.35 17.90 -8.26
C ALA A 259 -18.82 19.34 -8.48
N ALA A 260 -19.91 19.53 -9.23
CA ALA A 260 -20.52 20.83 -9.44
C ALA A 260 -21.00 21.47 -8.13
N ARG A 261 -21.66 20.70 -7.25
CA ARG A 261 -22.09 21.18 -5.92
C ARG A 261 -20.92 21.61 -5.03
N ALA A 262 -19.81 20.89 -5.10
CA ALA A 262 -18.60 21.16 -4.32
C ALA A 262 -17.66 22.21 -4.96
N GLY A 263 -17.98 22.71 -6.16
CA GLY A 263 -17.11 23.63 -6.90
C GLY A 263 -15.78 23.01 -7.35
N LEU A 264 -15.80 21.71 -7.68
CA LEU A 264 -14.63 20.93 -8.09
C LEU A 264 -14.63 20.66 -9.59
N THR A 265 -13.44 20.71 -10.20
CA THR A 265 -13.20 20.29 -11.59
C THR A 265 -12.35 19.02 -11.64
N ASP A 266 -12.45 18.28 -12.74
CA ASP A 266 -11.59 17.11 -12.98
C ASP A 266 -10.09 17.50 -12.93
N GLY A 267 -9.26 16.68 -12.29
CA GLY A 267 -7.82 16.95 -12.13
C GLY A 267 -7.47 18.02 -11.08
N GLN A 268 -8.45 18.64 -10.42
CA GLN A 268 -8.19 19.56 -9.31
C GLN A 268 -7.76 18.80 -8.04
N LEU A 269 -7.02 19.45 -7.14
CA LEU A 269 -6.78 18.93 -5.81
C LEU A 269 -7.96 19.24 -4.88
N ALA A 270 -8.29 18.29 -4.02
CA ALA A 270 -9.31 18.46 -3.00
C ALA A 270 -8.82 18.00 -1.63
N ARG A 271 -9.37 18.62 -0.59
CA ARG A 271 -9.28 18.14 0.79
C ARG A 271 -10.55 17.37 1.12
N ILE A 272 -10.38 16.12 1.51
CA ILE A 272 -11.43 15.24 2.00
C ILE A 272 -11.28 15.18 3.53
N SER A 273 -12.36 15.41 4.26
CA SER A 273 -12.34 15.38 5.73
C SER A 273 -13.48 14.55 6.29
N SER A 274 -13.20 13.85 7.39
CA SER A 274 -14.19 13.24 8.29
C SER A 274 -13.94 13.78 9.71
N PRO A 275 -14.75 13.40 10.72
CA PRO A 275 -14.42 13.69 12.12
C PRO A 275 -13.06 13.12 12.57
N ARG A 276 -12.51 12.13 11.86
CA ARG A 276 -11.27 11.42 12.22
C ARG A 276 -10.02 12.07 11.64
N GLY A 277 -10.12 12.73 10.50
CA GLY A 277 -8.95 13.32 9.87
C GLY A 277 -9.18 13.94 8.50
N VAL A 278 -8.07 14.16 7.82
CA VAL A 278 -8.02 14.80 6.51
C VAL A 278 -7.11 14.02 5.55
N MET A 279 -7.52 13.99 4.28
CA MET A 279 -6.75 13.48 3.17
C MET A 279 -6.73 14.53 2.05
N VAL A 280 -5.65 14.58 1.28
CA VAL A 280 -5.56 15.33 0.03
C VAL A 280 -5.47 14.34 -1.13
N ALA A 281 -6.27 14.55 -2.15
CA ALA A 281 -6.31 13.71 -3.34
C ALA A 281 -6.64 14.51 -4.61
N ARG A 282 -6.30 13.93 -5.76
CA ARG A 282 -6.70 14.42 -7.08
C ARG A 282 -8.16 14.03 -7.38
N VAL A 283 -8.99 14.96 -7.81
CA VAL A 283 -10.37 14.69 -8.23
C VAL A 283 -10.38 13.98 -9.58
N ARG A 284 -11.19 12.92 -9.68
CA ARG A 284 -11.54 12.22 -10.92
C ARG A 284 -13.06 12.19 -11.07
N ILE A 285 -13.58 12.94 -12.03
CA ILE A 285 -15.01 12.94 -12.32
C ILE A 285 -15.32 11.71 -13.17
N SER A 286 -16.24 10.86 -12.69
CA SER A 286 -16.59 9.59 -13.31
C SER A 286 -18.09 9.40 -13.37
N THR A 287 -18.59 8.92 -14.52
CA THR A 287 -19.99 8.53 -14.68
C THR A 287 -20.31 7.18 -14.05
N ALA A 288 -19.29 6.38 -13.72
CA ALA A 288 -19.46 5.12 -13.00
C ALA A 288 -19.78 5.34 -11.52
N GLN A 289 -19.50 6.54 -10.99
CA GLN A 289 -19.73 6.88 -9.61
C GLN A 289 -21.14 7.45 -9.40
N ARG A 290 -21.86 6.93 -8.41
CA ARG A 290 -23.21 7.40 -8.04
C ARG A 290 -23.14 8.76 -7.36
N ALA A 291 -24.18 9.55 -7.55
CA ALA A 291 -24.32 10.81 -6.81
C ALA A 291 -24.49 10.55 -5.31
N GLY A 292 -23.82 11.34 -4.47
CA GLY A 292 -23.75 11.17 -3.02
C GLY A 292 -22.65 10.21 -2.55
N GLU A 293 -21.96 9.52 -3.46
CA GLU A 293 -20.94 8.52 -3.14
C GLU A 293 -19.58 8.90 -3.74
N LEU A 294 -18.51 8.62 -3.00
CA LEU A 294 -17.12 8.82 -3.41
C LEU A 294 -16.33 7.51 -3.37
N PHE A 295 -15.25 7.42 -4.15
CA PHE A 295 -14.32 6.29 -4.08
C PHE A 295 -12.86 6.73 -3.93
N ALA A 296 -12.12 6.10 -3.03
CA ALA A 296 -10.67 6.28 -2.87
C ALA A 296 -9.93 4.95 -2.71
N PRO A 297 -8.76 4.75 -3.34
CA PRO A 297 -7.94 3.58 -3.04
C PRO A 297 -7.20 3.67 -1.70
N MET A 298 -7.00 2.54 -1.04
CA MET A 298 -6.37 2.46 0.28
C MET A 298 -4.83 2.59 0.32
N HIS A 299 -4.19 2.75 -0.83
CA HIS A 299 -2.81 2.32 -1.01
C HIS A 299 -1.74 3.23 -0.40
N TRP A 300 -1.93 4.55 -0.51
CA TRP A 300 -0.88 5.50 -0.19
C TRP A 300 -0.60 5.55 1.31
N ASN A 301 0.69 5.57 1.64
CA ASN A 301 1.25 5.68 2.98
C ASN A 301 2.11 6.97 3.09
N ALA A 302 2.72 7.23 4.25
CA ALA A 302 3.53 8.43 4.44
C ALA A 302 4.90 8.42 3.73
N GLN A 303 5.29 7.31 3.09
CA GLN A 303 6.47 7.21 2.21
C GLN A 303 6.15 7.60 0.76
N PHE A 304 4.87 7.53 0.37
CA PHE A 304 4.43 7.80 -1.00
C PHE A 304 3.52 9.02 -1.15
N ALA A 305 2.91 9.50 -0.08
CA ALA A 305 2.14 10.74 -0.11
C ALA A 305 2.03 11.40 1.27
N ARG A 306 2.23 12.71 1.33
CA ARG A 306 1.81 13.49 2.49
C ARG A 306 0.30 13.68 2.44
N GLN A 307 -0.37 13.38 3.56
CA GLN A 307 -1.84 13.43 3.67
C GLN A 307 -2.59 12.58 2.62
N GLY A 308 -1.98 11.51 2.08
CA GLY A 308 -2.64 10.62 1.12
C GLY A 308 -3.33 9.39 1.74
N LYS A 309 -3.36 9.26 3.07
CA LYS A 309 -3.85 8.05 3.76
C LYS A 309 -5.37 8.08 3.91
N VAL A 310 -6.11 7.29 3.12
CA VAL A 310 -7.58 7.23 3.24
C VAL A 310 -8.05 6.72 4.60
N ASN A 311 -7.31 5.81 5.23
CA ASN A 311 -7.66 5.25 6.53
C ASN A 311 -7.46 6.24 7.69
N ALA A 312 -6.97 7.46 7.43
CA ALA A 312 -7.07 8.57 8.38
C ALA A 312 -8.50 9.16 8.44
N LEU A 313 -9.36 8.84 7.47
CA LEU A 313 -10.76 9.27 7.43
C LEU A 313 -11.71 8.25 8.04
N VAL A 314 -11.36 6.96 7.95
CA VAL A 314 -12.24 5.83 8.29
C VAL A 314 -12.38 5.70 9.81
N GLU A 315 -13.60 5.57 10.30
CA GLU A 315 -13.89 5.30 11.71
C GLU A 315 -13.57 3.84 12.09
N GLY A 316 -13.08 3.61 13.31
CA GLY A 316 -12.83 2.28 13.89
C GLY A 316 -14.08 1.48 14.25
N ARG A 317 -15.21 1.68 13.55
CA ARG A 317 -16.45 0.92 13.78
C ARG A 317 -16.26 -0.51 13.29
N ILE A 318 -16.64 -1.48 14.11
CA ILE A 318 -16.47 -2.91 13.83
C ILE A 318 -17.80 -3.65 13.79
N ASP A 319 -17.86 -4.71 12.99
CA ASP A 319 -18.87 -5.75 13.11
C ASP A 319 -18.72 -6.46 14.47
N ALA A 320 -19.83 -6.62 15.20
CA ALA A 320 -19.84 -7.11 16.57
C ALA A 320 -19.41 -8.58 16.71
N TRP A 321 -19.45 -9.36 15.63
CA TRP A 321 -19.14 -10.79 15.66
C TRP A 321 -17.71 -11.08 15.21
N SER A 322 -17.28 -10.44 14.13
CA SER A 322 -15.98 -10.67 13.50
C SER A 322 -14.89 -9.69 13.93
N GLY A 323 -15.27 -8.54 14.50
CA GLY A 323 -14.35 -7.43 14.76
C GLY A 323 -13.87 -6.74 13.48
N GLN A 324 -14.46 -7.04 12.32
CA GLN A 324 -14.05 -6.47 11.04
C GLN A 324 -14.49 -5.00 10.91
N PRO A 325 -13.61 -4.07 10.53
CA PRO A 325 -13.99 -2.66 10.39
C PRO A 325 -14.93 -2.36 9.22
N GLU A 326 -15.82 -1.37 9.41
CA GLU A 326 -16.69 -0.77 8.38
C GLU A 326 -15.91 0.14 7.41
N SER A 327 -14.91 -0.41 6.70
CA SER A 327 -14.04 0.41 5.82
C SER A 327 -14.69 0.83 4.49
N LYS A 328 -15.96 0.47 4.24
CA LYS A 328 -16.63 0.68 2.95
C LYS A 328 -17.60 1.85 2.96
N GLN A 329 -17.88 2.41 4.14
CA GLN A 329 -18.75 3.56 4.31
C GLN A 329 -18.13 4.50 5.34
N THR A 330 -17.91 5.74 4.94
CA THR A 330 -17.44 6.80 5.83
C THR A 330 -18.08 8.10 5.42
N ALA A 331 -18.78 8.78 6.33
CA ALA A 331 -19.31 10.10 6.06
C ALA A 331 -18.17 11.12 5.95
N VAL A 332 -18.13 11.84 4.84
CA VAL A 332 -17.07 12.80 4.54
C VAL A 332 -17.62 14.08 3.93
N ARG A 333 -16.78 15.12 4.00
CA ARG A 333 -16.89 16.35 3.23
C ARG A 333 -15.71 16.46 2.28
N ILE A 334 -15.94 17.04 1.12
CA ILE A 334 -14.90 17.37 0.14
C ILE A 334 -14.95 18.86 -0.18
N LEU A 335 -13.78 19.50 -0.21
CA LEU A 335 -13.63 20.92 -0.56
C LEU A 335 -12.46 21.11 -1.54
N PRO A 336 -12.54 22.07 -2.47
CA PRO A 336 -11.42 22.46 -3.31
C PRO A 336 -10.20 22.84 -2.47
N TRP A 337 -9.02 22.37 -2.89
CA TRP A 337 -7.76 22.90 -2.41
C TRP A 337 -7.00 23.53 -3.57
N LEU A 338 -6.81 24.85 -3.49
CA LEU A 338 -6.13 25.66 -4.49
C LEU A 338 -4.77 26.07 -3.94
N PRO A 339 -3.73 25.23 -4.08
CA PRO A 339 -2.40 25.62 -3.63
C PRO A 339 -1.91 26.83 -4.43
N ALA A 340 -1.21 27.75 -3.77
CA ALA A 340 -0.58 28.89 -4.42
C ALA A 340 0.40 28.50 -5.54
N TRP A 341 0.99 27.31 -5.46
CA TRP A 341 1.88 26.76 -6.48
C TRP A 341 1.85 25.22 -6.50
N GLN A 342 2.25 24.67 -7.64
CA GLN A 342 2.49 23.25 -7.86
C GLN A 342 3.81 23.06 -8.60
N GLY A 343 4.44 21.91 -8.44
CA GLY A 343 5.73 21.64 -9.07
C GLY A 343 6.14 20.18 -9.05
N GLU A 344 7.30 19.93 -9.65
CA GLU A 344 7.97 18.63 -9.68
C GLU A 344 9.38 18.79 -9.14
N LEU A 345 9.78 17.88 -8.24
CA LEU A 345 11.09 17.81 -7.63
C LEU A 345 11.72 16.45 -7.92
N TYR A 346 12.88 16.48 -8.56
CA TYR A 346 13.72 15.33 -8.82
C TYR A 346 14.98 15.45 -7.98
N ALA A 347 15.41 14.36 -7.36
CA ALA A 347 16.69 14.35 -6.65
C ALA A 347 17.26 12.92 -6.59
N ARG A 348 18.58 12.80 -6.59
CA ARG A 348 19.26 11.52 -6.34
C ARG A 348 18.97 10.99 -4.93
N GLU A 349 18.86 11.92 -3.99
CA GLU A 349 18.43 11.67 -2.61
C GLU A 349 17.27 12.62 -2.31
N LEU A 350 16.07 12.08 -2.12
CA LEU A 350 14.87 12.87 -1.87
C LEU A 350 14.96 13.56 -0.51
N PRO A 351 14.80 14.88 -0.44
CA PRO A 351 15.00 15.59 0.80
C PRO A 351 13.76 15.53 1.70
N ALA A 352 13.96 15.67 3.01
CA ALA A 352 12.87 15.87 3.96
C ALA A 352 12.23 17.25 3.77
N LEU A 353 11.10 17.30 3.05
CA LEU A 353 10.42 18.56 2.73
C LEU A 353 9.74 19.21 3.95
N PRO A 354 9.70 20.56 4.02
CA PRO A 354 9.01 21.31 5.08
C PRO A 354 7.56 20.83 5.26
N LEU A 355 7.05 20.82 6.50
CA LEU A 355 5.70 20.31 6.80
C LEU A 355 4.57 21.02 6.04
N SER A 356 4.79 22.26 5.60
CA SER A 356 3.85 23.06 4.81
C SER A 356 3.67 22.58 3.36
N VAL A 357 4.55 21.71 2.86
CA VAL A 357 4.50 21.21 1.47
C VAL A 357 3.76 19.88 1.41
N CYS A 358 2.68 19.80 0.63
CA CYS A 358 2.09 18.51 0.25
C CYS A 358 2.91 17.90 -0.89
N TRP A 359 3.04 16.57 -0.90
CA TRP A 359 3.82 15.88 -1.92
C TRP A 359 3.32 14.47 -2.18
N TRP A 360 3.60 13.97 -3.39
CA TRP A 360 3.31 12.61 -3.85
C TRP A 360 4.55 12.06 -4.55
N ARG A 361 5.02 10.88 -4.13
CA ARG A 361 6.21 10.25 -4.67
C ARG A 361 5.86 9.35 -5.84
N LYS A 362 6.59 9.54 -6.93
CA LYS A 362 6.45 8.82 -8.20
C LYS A 362 7.82 8.24 -8.58
N ALA A 363 8.18 7.12 -7.97
CA ALA A 363 9.54 6.55 -8.06
C ALA A 363 10.65 7.52 -7.59
N SER A 364 11.38 8.15 -8.52
CA SER A 364 12.52 9.05 -8.29
C SER A 364 12.16 10.54 -8.18
N ARG A 365 10.89 10.90 -8.36
CA ARG A 365 10.42 12.30 -8.28
C ARG A 365 9.30 12.48 -7.26
N LEU A 366 9.08 13.73 -6.88
CA LEU A 366 7.96 14.19 -6.08
C LEU A 366 7.16 15.23 -6.87
N THR A 367 5.88 14.97 -7.08
CA THR A 367 4.93 16.07 -7.35
C THR A 367 4.72 16.81 -6.03
N VAL A 368 4.85 18.13 -6.02
CA VAL A 368 4.80 18.98 -4.82
C VAL A 368 3.78 20.11 -5.00
N ALA A 369 3.16 20.52 -3.90
CA ALA A 369 2.21 21.63 -3.88
C ALA A 369 2.17 22.31 -2.50
N GLY A 370 1.88 23.60 -2.44
CA GLY A 370 1.80 24.31 -1.17
C GLY A 370 1.31 25.74 -1.28
N GLU A 371 1.13 26.36 -0.12
CA GLU A 371 0.78 27.78 0.01
C GLU A 371 2.01 28.67 0.18
N GLN A 372 3.06 28.13 0.82
CA GLN A 372 4.30 28.84 1.09
C GLN A 372 5.32 28.52 0.00
N PRO A 373 6.02 29.49 -0.59
CA PRO A 373 7.01 29.24 -1.63
C PRO A 373 8.08 28.23 -1.20
N LEU A 374 8.40 27.27 -2.06
CA LEU A 374 9.41 26.24 -1.80
C LEU A 374 10.76 26.57 -2.44
N LEU A 375 10.80 27.46 -3.43
CA LEU A 375 12.00 27.83 -4.18
C LEU A 375 13.20 28.24 -3.30
N SER A 376 12.98 29.15 -2.35
CA SER A 376 14.04 29.65 -1.46
C SER A 376 14.63 28.53 -0.60
N TRP A 377 13.77 27.61 -0.14
CA TRP A 377 14.20 26.44 0.61
C TRP A 377 15.00 25.46 -0.26
N VAL A 378 14.58 25.22 -1.51
CA VAL A 378 15.32 24.35 -2.45
C VAL A 378 16.71 24.90 -2.73
N MET A 379 16.81 26.21 -2.98
CA MET A 379 18.09 26.89 -3.18
C MET A 379 18.98 26.77 -1.94
N ALA A 380 18.45 27.04 -0.75
CA ALA A 380 19.20 26.91 0.50
C ALA A 380 19.65 25.46 0.78
N TYR A 381 18.78 24.47 0.51
CA TYR A 381 19.08 23.05 0.67
C TYR A 381 20.27 22.61 -0.19
N ALA A 382 20.29 23.05 -1.45
CA ALA A 382 21.33 22.70 -2.41
C ALA A 382 22.63 23.50 -2.16
N SER A 383 22.56 24.81 -1.92
CA SER A 383 23.73 25.63 -1.57
C SER A 383 24.39 25.19 -0.26
N GLY A 384 23.60 24.79 0.74
CA GLY A 384 24.12 24.25 2.01
C GLY A 384 24.92 22.96 1.85
N ARG A 385 24.80 22.26 0.71
CA ARG A 385 25.59 21.08 0.33
C ARG A 385 26.76 21.40 -0.60
N GLY A 386 26.99 22.68 -0.89
CA GLY A 386 28.02 23.12 -1.83
C GLY A 386 27.69 22.84 -3.30
N TRP A 387 26.42 22.59 -3.65
CA TRP A 387 26.02 22.35 -5.03
C TRP A 387 25.92 23.66 -5.82
N GLN A 388 26.34 23.61 -7.08
CA GLN A 388 26.26 24.74 -8.00
C GLN A 388 24.85 24.88 -8.55
N LEU A 389 24.26 26.07 -8.44
CA LEU A 389 22.89 26.33 -8.85
C LEU A 389 22.81 26.96 -10.23
N GLN A 390 21.86 26.48 -11.03
CA GLN A 390 21.36 27.14 -12.23
C GLN A 390 19.88 27.43 -12.01
N VAL A 391 19.48 28.70 -12.07
CA VAL A 391 18.12 29.15 -11.73
C VAL A 391 17.54 29.92 -12.90
N ALA A 392 16.28 29.65 -13.23
CA ALA A 392 15.47 30.48 -14.12
C ALA A 392 14.18 30.89 -13.41
N GLN A 393 13.79 32.15 -13.60
CA GLN A 393 12.50 32.68 -13.17
C GLN A 393 11.90 33.46 -14.33
N THR A 394 10.72 33.03 -14.78
CA THR A 394 10.01 33.62 -15.91
C THR A 394 8.55 33.79 -15.56
N GLY A 395 8.14 35.00 -15.19
CA GLY A 395 6.76 35.31 -14.83
C GLY A 395 6.24 34.40 -13.71
N GLU A 396 5.34 33.48 -14.06
CA GLU A 396 4.67 32.57 -13.14
C GLU A 396 5.39 31.23 -12.92
N ARG A 397 6.59 31.05 -13.47
CA ARG A 397 7.36 29.81 -13.35
C ARG A 397 8.76 30.05 -12.83
N SER A 398 9.23 29.12 -12.01
CA SER A 398 10.60 29.07 -11.53
C SER A 398 11.18 27.67 -11.67
N SER A 399 12.48 27.58 -11.94
CA SER A 399 13.18 26.31 -11.95
C SER A 399 14.60 26.42 -11.38
N VAL A 400 15.06 25.33 -10.80
CA VAL A 400 16.39 25.18 -10.21
C VAL A 400 16.97 23.85 -10.65
N LEU A 401 18.19 23.88 -11.20
CA LEU A 401 19.05 22.71 -11.34
C LEU A 401 20.23 22.87 -10.38
N ALA A 402 20.52 21.84 -9.59
CA ALA A 402 21.67 21.81 -8.70
C ALA A 402 22.67 20.73 -9.17
N TRP A 403 23.93 21.12 -9.28
CA TRP A 403 25.00 20.30 -9.84
C TRP A 403 26.11 20.07 -8.83
N HIS A 404 26.71 18.87 -8.85
CA HIS A 404 27.87 18.54 -8.03
C HIS A 404 28.84 17.67 -8.85
N HIS A 405 30.10 18.10 -8.97
CA HIS A 405 31.11 17.44 -9.80
C HIS A 405 30.65 17.09 -11.23
N GLY A 406 29.83 17.96 -11.85
CA GLY A 406 29.32 17.76 -13.20
C GLY A 406 28.07 16.89 -13.29
N GLU A 407 27.64 16.26 -12.21
CA GLU A 407 26.39 15.49 -12.14
C GLU A 407 25.20 16.35 -11.73
N LEU A 408 24.02 16.06 -12.27
CA LEU A 408 22.76 16.62 -11.81
C LEU A 408 22.35 15.94 -10.50
N MET A 409 22.19 16.73 -9.44
CA MET A 409 21.84 16.25 -8.09
C MET A 409 20.38 16.48 -7.76
N LEU A 410 19.83 17.62 -8.20
CA LEU A 410 18.46 18.04 -7.95
C LEU A 410 17.93 18.88 -9.12
N GLY A 411 16.68 18.65 -9.50
CA GLY A 411 15.94 19.47 -10.43
C GLY A 411 14.58 19.83 -9.83
N TYR A 412 14.20 21.10 -9.88
CA TYR A 412 12.94 21.60 -9.35
C TYR A 412 12.30 22.54 -10.36
N TRP A 413 11.01 22.35 -10.63
CA TRP A 413 10.21 23.22 -11.49
C TRP A 413 8.88 23.50 -10.81
N GLU A 414 8.50 24.77 -10.71
CA GLU A 414 7.22 25.19 -10.13
C GLU A 414 6.49 26.22 -11.00
N GLY A 415 5.19 26.34 -10.77
CA GLY A 415 4.36 27.46 -11.21
C GLY A 415 3.00 27.48 -10.51
N GLN A 416 2.12 28.41 -10.88
CA GLN A 416 0.76 28.49 -10.32
C GLN A 416 -0.06 27.20 -10.57
N THR A 417 0.19 26.55 -11.70
CA THR A 417 -0.33 25.22 -12.04
C THR A 417 0.82 24.25 -12.23
N LEU A 418 0.53 22.95 -12.14
CA LEU A 418 1.53 21.90 -12.29
C LEU A 418 2.22 22.03 -13.68
N PRO A 419 3.54 22.26 -13.75
CA PRO A 419 4.23 22.41 -15.02
C PRO A 419 4.18 21.13 -15.86
N ALA A 420 3.92 21.27 -17.16
CA ALA A 420 4.12 20.17 -18.12
C ALA A 420 5.62 20.04 -18.42
N LEU A 421 6.20 18.89 -18.12
CA LEU A 421 7.64 18.63 -18.23
C LEU A 421 7.92 17.39 -19.07
N ALA A 422 9.03 17.41 -19.81
CA ALA A 422 9.55 16.25 -20.53
C ALA A 422 10.21 15.28 -19.54
N HIS A 423 9.40 14.52 -18.79
CA HIS A 423 9.86 13.69 -17.68
C HIS A 423 10.93 12.66 -18.08
N ALA A 424 10.78 12.00 -19.23
CA ALA A 424 11.78 11.06 -19.73
C ALA A 424 13.14 11.72 -19.96
N PHE A 425 13.16 12.94 -20.51
CA PHE A 425 14.39 13.70 -20.71
C PHE A 425 15.03 14.14 -19.38
N ILE A 426 14.22 14.52 -18.39
CA ILE A 426 14.73 14.83 -17.04
C ILE A 426 15.36 13.58 -16.41
N GLU A 427 14.69 12.43 -16.50
CA GLU A 427 15.20 11.16 -15.98
C GLU A 427 16.50 10.71 -16.68
N GLU A 428 16.58 10.88 -18.01
CA GLU A 428 17.81 10.69 -18.79
C GLU A 428 18.95 11.58 -18.27
N ALA A 429 18.68 12.85 -17.97
CA ALA A 429 19.68 13.78 -17.44
C ALA A 429 20.22 13.40 -16.04
N PHE A 430 19.41 12.71 -15.22
CA PHE A 430 19.87 12.13 -13.95
C PHE A 430 20.71 10.86 -14.17
N ALA A 431 20.47 10.10 -15.23
CA ALA A 431 21.31 8.94 -15.58
C ALA A 431 22.64 9.37 -16.20
N ALA A 432 22.62 10.35 -17.11
CA ALA A 432 23.77 10.91 -17.80
C ALA A 432 23.62 12.43 -17.91
N ALA A 433 24.42 13.16 -17.11
CA ALA A 433 24.35 14.61 -17.06
C ALA A 433 24.70 15.24 -18.43
N PRO A 434 23.86 16.15 -18.97
CA PRO A 434 24.14 16.80 -20.24
C PRO A 434 25.42 17.64 -20.15
N VAL A 435 26.26 17.54 -21.18
CA VAL A 435 27.53 18.27 -21.27
C VAL A 435 27.34 19.57 -22.06
N GLN A 436 26.45 19.57 -23.05
CA GLN A 436 26.24 20.73 -23.90
C GLN A 436 25.41 21.80 -23.19
N LEU A 437 25.81 23.07 -23.36
CA LEU A 437 25.11 24.21 -22.76
C LEU A 437 23.65 24.30 -23.22
N ALA A 438 23.37 23.98 -24.48
CA ALA A 438 22.02 23.98 -25.05
C ALA A 438 21.10 22.96 -24.37
N GLU A 439 21.59 21.75 -24.09
CA GLU A 439 20.84 20.70 -23.39
C GLU A 439 20.58 21.08 -21.93
N ARG A 440 21.58 21.66 -21.24
CA ARG A 440 21.41 22.19 -19.88
C ARG A 440 20.38 23.31 -19.82
N HIS A 441 20.38 24.19 -20.81
CA HIS A 441 19.40 25.27 -20.92
C HIS A 441 17.99 24.72 -21.18
N ALA A 442 17.83 23.76 -22.09
CA ALA A 442 16.55 23.10 -22.34
C ALA A 442 16.03 22.37 -21.09
N LEU A 443 16.92 21.67 -20.38
CA LEU A 443 16.62 21.01 -19.11
C LEU A 443 16.15 22.00 -18.04
N LEU A 444 16.75 23.19 -17.97
CA LEU A 444 16.32 24.24 -17.03
C LEU A 444 14.86 24.64 -17.28
N HIS A 445 14.39 24.60 -18.52
CA HIS A 445 12.98 24.82 -18.86
C HIS A 445 12.11 23.56 -18.80
N GLY A 446 12.70 22.40 -18.48
CA GLY A 446 11.99 21.12 -18.38
C GLY A 446 11.56 20.56 -19.73
N GLN A 447 12.23 20.94 -20.82
CA GLN A 447 11.86 20.59 -22.20
C GLN A 447 13.03 19.92 -22.92
N ARG A 448 12.73 19.07 -23.91
CA ARG A 448 13.74 18.48 -24.79
C ARG A 448 14.14 19.48 -25.89
N PRO A 449 15.41 19.56 -26.30
CA PRO A 449 15.79 20.35 -27.47
C PRO A 449 15.07 19.84 -28.73
N GLY A 450 14.25 20.68 -29.36
CA GLY A 450 13.74 20.47 -30.71
C GLY A 450 12.56 19.50 -30.89
N GLU A 451 11.80 19.10 -29.86
CA GLU A 451 10.63 18.23 -30.07
C GLU A 451 9.41 18.47 -29.16
N ASP A 452 8.23 18.37 -29.82
CA ASP A 452 6.83 18.41 -29.35
C ASP A 452 6.26 17.04 -28.90
N ALA A 453 7.05 15.96 -28.80
CA ALA A 453 6.53 14.60 -28.64
C ALA A 453 6.56 14.05 -27.20
N ASP A 454 5.80 14.67 -26.30
CA ASP A 454 5.45 14.05 -25.00
C ASP A 454 4.47 12.89 -25.24
N PRO A 455 4.76 11.63 -24.83
CA PRO A 455 3.81 10.52 -24.93
C PRO A 455 2.53 10.75 -24.11
N GLY A 456 2.50 11.70 -23.18
CA GLY A 456 1.36 12.01 -22.33
C GLY A 456 1.15 10.95 -21.24
N ARG A 457 0.01 11.03 -20.52
CA ARG A 457 -0.35 10.09 -19.45
C ARG A 457 -0.25 8.64 -19.95
N ILE A 458 0.47 7.78 -19.23
CA ILE A 458 0.53 6.35 -19.58
C ILE A 458 -0.84 5.72 -19.36
N ILE A 459 -1.43 5.22 -20.44
CA ILE A 459 -2.71 4.51 -20.42
C ILE A 459 -2.49 3.00 -20.29
N CYS A 460 -1.37 2.46 -20.81
CA CYS A 460 -1.06 1.03 -20.73
C CYS A 460 0.32 0.74 -20.14
N SER A 461 0.39 0.34 -18.86
CA SER A 461 1.65 0.01 -18.17
C SER A 461 2.32 -1.28 -18.63
N CYS A 462 1.58 -2.22 -19.23
CA CYS A 462 2.19 -3.47 -19.70
C CYS A 462 3.22 -3.19 -20.79
N PHE A 463 2.96 -2.22 -21.65
CA PHE A 463 3.79 -1.88 -22.80
C PHE A 463 4.23 -0.40 -22.81
N SER A 464 4.03 0.30 -21.69
CA SER A 464 4.38 1.72 -21.50
C SER A 464 3.86 2.64 -22.60
N VAL A 465 2.57 2.52 -22.96
CA VAL A 465 1.94 3.32 -24.03
C VAL A 465 1.20 4.51 -23.46
N GLY A 466 1.55 5.72 -23.92
CA GLY A 466 0.97 7.00 -23.52
C GLY A 466 -0.24 7.46 -24.34
N GLU A 467 -1.06 8.33 -23.75
CA GLU A 467 -2.28 8.89 -24.33
C GLU A 467 -2.03 9.61 -25.65
N ASN A 468 -0.97 10.42 -25.76
CA ASN A 468 -0.66 11.16 -27.00
C ASN A 468 -0.24 10.20 -28.12
N THR A 469 0.48 9.12 -27.78
CA THR A 469 0.80 8.05 -28.74
C THR A 469 -0.48 7.36 -29.24
N ILE A 470 -1.44 7.11 -28.34
CA ILE A 470 -2.74 6.53 -28.68
C ILE A 470 -3.54 7.49 -29.56
N ARG A 471 -3.66 8.77 -29.18
CA ARG A 471 -4.36 9.80 -29.98
C ARG A 471 -3.75 9.95 -31.37
N LYS A 472 -2.41 9.90 -31.50
CA LYS A 472 -1.73 9.91 -32.79
C LYS A 472 -2.04 8.66 -33.61
N ALA A 473 -2.15 7.49 -32.98
CA ALA A 473 -2.56 6.27 -33.66
C ALA A 473 -4.03 6.31 -34.11
N ILE A 474 -4.92 6.89 -33.30
CA ILE A 474 -6.33 7.12 -33.65
C ILE A 474 -6.43 8.09 -34.83
N ALA A 475 -5.74 9.23 -34.78
CA ALA A 475 -5.66 10.18 -35.89
C ALA A 475 -5.05 9.53 -37.16
N GLY A 476 -4.15 8.56 -36.98
CA GLY A 476 -3.59 7.73 -38.05
C GLY A 476 -4.43 6.52 -38.47
N GLY A 477 -5.72 6.47 -38.11
CA GLY A 477 -6.69 5.49 -38.62
C GLY A 477 -7.04 4.31 -37.71
N CYS A 478 -6.52 4.24 -36.47
CA CYS A 478 -6.94 3.21 -35.53
C CYS A 478 -8.33 3.54 -34.94
N ASN A 479 -9.37 2.78 -35.31
CA ASN A 479 -10.77 3.03 -34.94
C ASN A 479 -11.35 2.04 -33.91
N SER A 480 -10.53 1.16 -33.33
CA SER A 480 -10.97 0.21 -32.31
C SER A 480 -9.85 -0.14 -31.34
N ALA A 481 -10.20 -0.60 -30.14
CA ALA A 481 -9.22 -1.09 -29.18
C ALA A 481 -8.41 -2.28 -29.72
N ALA A 482 -9.02 -3.10 -30.58
CA ALA A 482 -8.33 -4.20 -31.27
C ALA A 482 -7.27 -3.66 -32.27
N ALA A 483 -7.61 -2.63 -33.07
CA ALA A 483 -6.66 -2.00 -33.98
C ALA A 483 -5.50 -1.32 -33.24
N LEU A 484 -5.78 -0.66 -32.11
CA LEU A 484 -4.75 -0.12 -31.22
C LEU A 484 -3.89 -1.24 -30.61
N GLY A 485 -4.49 -2.38 -30.24
CA GLY A 485 -3.78 -3.55 -29.74
C GLY A 485 -2.84 -4.18 -30.78
N VAL A 486 -3.21 -4.21 -32.06
CA VAL A 486 -2.31 -4.67 -33.13
C VAL A 486 -1.13 -3.70 -33.31
N LYS A 487 -1.39 -2.38 -33.32
CA LYS A 487 -0.37 -1.37 -33.63
C LYS A 487 0.56 -1.04 -32.46
N LEU A 488 0.00 -0.89 -31.26
CA LEU A 488 0.70 -0.39 -30.07
C LEU A 488 0.82 -1.45 -28.96
N ARG A 489 0.18 -2.63 -29.11
CA ARG A 489 0.08 -3.68 -28.09
C ARG A 489 -0.76 -3.30 -26.87
N CYS A 490 -1.25 -2.06 -26.74
CA CYS A 490 -2.09 -1.70 -25.60
C CYS A 490 -3.40 -2.51 -25.60
N GLY A 491 -3.83 -2.98 -24.43
CA GLY A 491 -5.05 -3.77 -24.26
C GLY A 491 -4.94 -5.27 -24.51
N THR A 492 -3.77 -5.79 -24.91
CA THR A 492 -3.63 -7.23 -25.29
C THR A 492 -3.07 -8.14 -24.20
N ASN A 493 -2.44 -7.59 -23.15
CA ASN A 493 -1.83 -8.40 -22.08
C ASN A 493 -2.77 -8.63 -20.89
N CYS A 494 -3.10 -7.58 -20.16
CA CYS A 494 -3.93 -7.65 -18.94
C CYS A 494 -5.35 -7.10 -19.12
N GLY A 495 -5.63 -6.41 -20.24
CA GLY A 495 -6.90 -5.75 -20.52
C GLY A 495 -7.26 -4.51 -19.68
N SER A 496 -6.47 -4.08 -18.69
CA SER A 496 -6.87 -3.00 -17.76
C SER A 496 -7.13 -1.64 -18.42
N CYS A 497 -6.41 -1.36 -19.50
CA CYS A 497 -6.49 -0.08 -20.19
C CYS A 497 -7.66 -0.03 -21.17
N LEU A 498 -8.35 -1.16 -21.41
CA LEU A 498 -9.46 -1.24 -22.37
C LEU A 498 -10.59 -0.22 -22.10
N PRO A 499 -11.01 0.06 -20.85
CA PRO A 499 -12.02 1.08 -20.59
C PRO A 499 -11.57 2.48 -21.03
N GLU A 500 -10.33 2.86 -20.71
CA GLU A 500 -9.76 4.16 -21.11
C GLU A 500 -9.54 4.24 -22.63
N LEU A 501 -9.07 3.15 -23.26
CA LEU A 501 -8.93 3.07 -24.72
C LEU A 501 -10.27 3.27 -25.41
N LYS A 502 -11.35 2.67 -24.89
CA LYS A 502 -12.71 2.89 -25.41
C LYS A 502 -13.14 4.33 -25.23
N GLY A 503 -12.90 4.92 -24.06
CA GLY A 503 -13.20 6.34 -23.80
C GLY A 503 -12.46 7.30 -24.74
N LEU A 504 -11.24 6.98 -25.16
CA LEU A 504 -10.48 7.78 -26.14
C LEU A 504 -10.98 7.62 -27.58
N LEU A 505 -11.66 6.51 -27.89
CA LEU A 505 -12.17 6.20 -29.23
C LEU A 505 -13.58 6.77 -29.50
N GLY A 506 -14.27 7.26 -28.46
CA GLY A 506 -15.66 7.70 -28.53
C GLY A 506 -16.61 6.68 -27.94
#